data_AF-A0A2R5GG61-F1
#
_entry.id   AF-A0A2R5GG61-F1
#
_cell.length_a   1.000
_cell.length_b   1.000
_cell.length_c   1.000
_cell.angle_alpha   90.00
_cell.angle_beta   90.00
_cell.angle_gamma   90.00
#
_symmetry.space_group_name_H-M   'P 1'
#
loop_
_entity.id
_entity.type
_entity.pdbx_description
1 polymer ?
#
loop_
_entity_poly.entity_id
_entity_poly.type
_entity_poly.pdbx_seq_one_letter_code
_entity_poly.pdbx_strand_id
1 'polypeptide(L)'
;MAAASVYDAAPELVGKTPEMQDPDNVNGGLRFGQRRAGIREFLGAYFPLEATGIGPDFRVKFTDEDHQYTVTGGPYVEGAVSNKPDAHESSLPTLVSTTALIKNHFAEVNFKFIAVRVYASNARKRPEERDPRYEGCQSPEDVMAVWNEGARLGTLMHARFEALGNLFEYDREFGGIAGPLGGFVSQAYIDEVSASSQEPFRELVYFQQFCERLGLHDGSRRFFRTEYSMFHPELHLCGMIDGLLVDKNGRYTIIDYKRTRGGLKYPPANPRRATRELGESSRGKGHPELCDLRNVSSVKYGLQMSIYRRFFERMHPGKKVVDMLLVVVDSTRIGANDALEVVSVPPTKYDAAVDAIFSLRAQVMLQHADKLTEAHREALQQYVKGSN
;
A
#
# COMPACT_ATOMS: atom_id res chain seq x y z
N MET A 1 -54.00 -45.07 -10.44
CA MET A 1 -54.37 -44.41 -11.71
C MET A 1 -53.08 -43.95 -12.38
N ALA A 2 -52.92 -44.31 -13.66
CA ALA A 2 -51.84 -43.92 -14.59
C ALA A 2 -51.93 -42.40 -14.93
N ALA A 3 -51.04 -41.72 -15.66
CA ALA A 3 -50.15 -42.13 -16.75
C ALA A 3 -49.03 -41.08 -17.02
N ALA A 4 -48.11 -41.47 -17.92
CA ALA A 4 -46.95 -40.79 -18.52
C ALA A 4 -47.31 -39.55 -19.42
N SER A 5 -46.45 -38.80 -20.16
CA SER A 5 -45.15 -39.06 -20.81
C SER A 5 -44.54 -37.80 -21.51
N VAL A 6 -43.22 -37.85 -21.84
CA VAL A 6 -42.46 -37.27 -23.01
C VAL A 6 -42.10 -35.76 -22.98
N TYR A 7 -40.83 -35.30 -22.88
CA TYR A 7 -39.59 -35.37 -23.70
C TYR A 7 -39.52 -34.42 -24.91
N ASP A 8 -38.52 -33.53 -24.93
CA ASP A 8 -37.77 -33.12 -26.13
C ASP A 8 -36.31 -32.74 -25.78
N ALA A 9 -35.39 -33.03 -26.69
CA ALA A 9 -33.95 -33.16 -26.51
C ALA A 9 -33.13 -32.00 -27.10
N ALA A 10 -31.85 -31.89 -26.69
CA ALA A 10 -30.81 -31.11 -27.36
C ALA A 10 -29.49 -31.92 -27.43
N PRO A 11 -28.63 -31.71 -28.45
CA PRO A 11 -27.69 -32.74 -28.94
C PRO A 11 -26.31 -32.75 -28.27
N GLU A 12 -25.72 -33.95 -28.28
CA GLU A 12 -24.37 -34.30 -27.83
C GLU A 12 -23.25 -33.70 -28.69
N LEU A 13 -22.18 -33.27 -28.05
CA LEU A 13 -20.86 -33.07 -28.67
C LEU A 13 -19.87 -34.05 -28.05
N VAL A 14 -19.47 -35.01 -28.88
CA VAL A 14 -18.45 -36.03 -28.62
C VAL A 14 -17.06 -35.40 -28.75
N GLY A 15 -16.26 -35.45 -27.68
CA GLY A 15 -14.85 -35.09 -27.67
C GLY A 15 -14.07 -36.05 -26.78
N LYS A 16 -13.05 -36.69 -27.34
CA LYS A 16 -12.27 -37.80 -26.77
C LYS A 16 -11.51 -37.39 -25.50
N THR A 17 -11.67 -38.15 -24.43
CA THR A 17 -10.77 -38.15 -23.25
C THR A 17 -9.44 -38.83 -23.61
N PRO A 18 -8.27 -38.21 -23.36
CA PRO A 18 -7.01 -38.92 -23.36
C PRO A 18 -6.91 -39.83 -22.12
N GLU A 19 -6.47 -41.06 -22.36
CA GLU A 19 -6.18 -42.06 -21.34
C GLU A 19 -5.21 -41.53 -20.28
N MET A 20 -5.58 -41.68 -19.02
CA MET A 20 -4.73 -41.40 -17.86
C MET A 20 -3.77 -42.59 -17.71
N GLN A 21 -2.49 -42.39 -18.00
CA GLN A 21 -1.46 -43.37 -17.68
C GLN A 21 -1.19 -43.41 -16.18
N ASP A 22 -1.03 -44.64 -15.71
CA ASP A 22 -0.76 -45.14 -14.35
C ASP A 22 0.37 -44.38 -13.61
N PRO A 23 0.17 -43.91 -12.35
CA PRO A 23 1.18 -43.15 -11.61
C PRO A 23 2.30 -44.00 -10.96
N ASP A 24 2.33 -45.32 -11.12
CA ASP A 24 3.37 -46.17 -10.53
C ASP A 24 4.61 -46.33 -11.43
N ASN A 25 5.26 -45.21 -11.78
CA ASN A 25 6.68 -45.24 -12.14
C ASN A 25 7.29 -43.83 -12.14
N VAL A 26 8.21 -43.56 -11.22
CA VAL A 26 9.56 -43.01 -11.46
C VAL A 26 10.16 -42.62 -10.11
N ASN A 27 10.86 -43.59 -9.52
CA ASN A 27 12.05 -43.31 -8.71
C ASN A 27 13.12 -42.74 -9.65
N GLY A 28 13.13 -41.42 -9.81
CA GLY A 28 14.10 -40.69 -10.62
C GLY A 28 14.59 -39.47 -9.87
N GLY A 29 15.59 -39.66 -9.00
CA GLY A 29 16.25 -38.58 -8.27
C GLY A 29 16.90 -37.58 -9.22
N LEU A 30 16.20 -36.48 -9.49
CA LEU A 30 16.73 -35.32 -10.20
C LEU A 30 17.62 -34.51 -9.24
N ARG A 31 18.88 -34.32 -9.63
CA ARG A 31 19.92 -33.64 -8.86
C ARG A 31 19.57 -32.16 -8.65
N PHE A 32 19.80 -31.68 -7.43
CA PHE A 32 19.55 -30.33 -6.91
C PHE A 32 19.97 -29.16 -7.85
N GLY A 33 20.96 -29.36 -8.73
CA GLY A 33 21.47 -28.34 -9.64
C GLY A 33 20.54 -27.97 -10.81
N GLN A 34 19.73 -28.90 -11.32
CA GLN A 34 18.85 -28.63 -12.47
C GLN A 34 17.59 -27.83 -12.09
N ARG A 35 17.15 -27.88 -10.82
CA ARG A 35 16.01 -27.09 -10.33
C ARG A 35 16.33 -25.60 -10.17
N ARG A 36 17.57 -25.23 -9.84
CA ARG A 36 17.98 -23.82 -9.69
C ARG A 36 17.99 -23.05 -11.02
N ALA A 37 18.31 -23.71 -12.13
CA ALA A 37 18.28 -23.10 -13.46
C ALA A 37 16.84 -22.75 -13.88
N GLY A 38 15.89 -23.67 -13.69
CA GLY A 38 14.48 -23.44 -14.01
C GLY A 38 13.82 -22.37 -13.14
N ILE A 39 14.19 -22.25 -11.86
CA ILE A 39 13.68 -21.19 -10.97
C ILE A 39 14.21 -19.81 -11.39
N ARG A 40 15.47 -19.71 -11.82
CA ARG A 40 16.03 -18.43 -12.30
C ARG A 40 15.40 -17.98 -13.61
N GLU A 41 15.11 -18.90 -14.53
CA GLU A 41 14.33 -18.63 -15.75
C GLU A 41 12.88 -18.26 -15.41
N PHE A 42 12.25 -18.95 -14.46
CA PHE A 42 10.89 -18.67 -14.01
C PHE A 42 10.78 -17.31 -13.31
N LEU A 43 11.65 -17.01 -12.33
CA LEU A 43 11.69 -15.72 -11.66
C LEU A 43 12.10 -14.59 -12.63
N GLY A 44 13.00 -14.85 -13.58
CA GLY A 44 13.35 -13.88 -14.64
C GLY A 44 12.20 -13.59 -15.61
N ALA A 45 11.30 -14.55 -15.86
CA ALA A 45 10.12 -14.38 -16.70
C ALA A 45 8.97 -13.64 -15.99
N TYR A 46 8.82 -13.82 -14.67
CA TYR A 46 7.76 -13.17 -13.88
C TYR A 46 8.22 -11.86 -13.20
N PHE A 47 9.52 -11.66 -13.01
CA PHE A 47 10.13 -10.48 -12.39
C PHE A 47 11.41 -10.08 -13.13
N PRO A 48 11.34 -9.51 -14.35
CA PRO A 48 12.53 -9.04 -15.03
C PRO A 48 13.19 -7.91 -14.20
N LEU A 49 14.34 -8.24 -13.58
CA LEU A 49 15.16 -7.33 -12.77
C LEU A 49 16.04 -6.39 -13.61
N GLU A 50 15.78 -6.27 -14.92
CA GLU A 50 16.46 -5.31 -15.77
C GLU A 50 15.70 -3.98 -15.76
N ALA A 51 16.34 -2.95 -15.20
CA ALA A 51 15.92 -1.56 -15.35
C ALA A 51 16.02 -1.16 -16.83
N THR A 52 15.01 -1.49 -17.63
CA THR A 52 14.98 -1.11 -19.04
C THR A 52 14.46 0.32 -19.18
N GLY A 53 15.37 1.23 -19.52
CA GLY A 53 15.15 2.46 -20.29
C GLY A 53 13.84 3.20 -20.07
N ILE A 54 13.84 4.17 -19.16
CA ILE A 54 12.76 5.13 -19.00
C ILE A 54 12.81 6.13 -20.17
N GLY A 55 12.05 5.83 -21.23
CA GLY A 55 11.67 6.81 -22.25
C GLY A 55 10.49 7.67 -21.76
N PRO A 56 10.26 8.86 -22.35
CA PRO A 56 9.25 9.83 -21.90
C PRO A 56 7.77 9.41 -22.08
N ASP A 57 7.48 8.21 -22.60
CA ASP A 57 6.13 7.76 -22.96
C ASP A 57 5.70 6.47 -22.23
N PHE A 58 5.77 6.44 -20.90
CA PHE A 58 5.33 5.27 -20.13
C PHE A 58 3.79 5.22 -19.99
N ARG A 59 3.16 4.22 -20.63
CA ARG A 59 1.76 3.81 -20.41
C ARG A 59 1.76 2.45 -19.72
N VAL A 60 1.13 2.34 -18.55
CA VAL A 60 0.95 1.04 -17.88
C VAL A 60 -0.33 0.39 -18.39
N LYS A 61 -0.21 -0.79 -19.02
CA LYS A 61 -1.33 -1.66 -19.36
C LYS A 61 -1.36 -2.79 -18.34
N PHE A 62 -2.50 -3.00 -17.68
CA PHE A 62 -2.78 -4.23 -16.94
C PHE A 62 -3.83 -5.00 -17.74
N THR A 63 -3.48 -6.19 -18.22
CA THR A 63 -4.41 -7.12 -18.88
C THR A 63 -4.61 -8.30 -17.94
N ASP A 64 -5.84 -8.50 -17.48
CA ASP A 64 -6.28 -9.71 -16.78
C ASP A 64 -7.59 -10.17 -17.46
N GLU A 65 -7.75 -11.48 -17.62
CA GLU A 65 -8.43 -12.14 -18.77
C GLU A 65 -9.93 -11.92 -18.98
N ASP A 66 -10.62 -11.03 -18.26
CA ASP A 66 -12.01 -10.66 -18.60
C ASP A 66 -12.36 -9.19 -18.29
N HIS A 67 -11.37 -8.34 -17.99
CA HIS A 67 -11.60 -6.91 -17.76
C HIS A 67 -10.46 -6.06 -18.35
N GLN A 68 -10.79 -5.26 -19.37
CA GLN A 68 -9.89 -4.23 -19.87
C GLN A 68 -9.91 -3.03 -18.91
N TYR A 69 -8.88 -2.88 -18.08
CA TYR A 69 -8.62 -1.64 -17.37
C TYR A 69 -7.56 -0.83 -18.10
N THR A 70 -8.03 0.14 -18.88
CA THR A 70 -7.20 1.28 -19.21
C THR A 70 -7.28 2.23 -18.01
N VAL A 71 -6.16 2.58 -17.36
CA VAL A 71 -6.11 3.85 -16.62
C VAL A 71 -6.08 4.95 -17.67
N THR A 72 -7.26 5.19 -18.21
CA THR A 72 -7.68 6.42 -18.87
C THR A 72 -8.76 6.98 -17.97
N GLY A 73 -8.83 8.30 -17.86
CA GLY A 73 -10.11 8.91 -17.48
C GLY A 73 -11.23 8.21 -18.23
N GLY A 74 -12.36 8.00 -17.56
CA GLY A 74 -13.57 7.52 -18.23
C GLY A 74 -13.90 8.37 -19.47
N PRO A 75 -14.99 8.10 -20.19
CA PRO A 75 -15.31 8.60 -21.53
C PRO A 75 -15.40 10.13 -21.74
N TYR A 76 -14.88 10.93 -20.82
CA TYR A 76 -14.58 12.33 -20.98
C TYR A 76 -13.06 12.52 -21.12
N VAL A 77 -12.67 13.15 -22.24
CA VAL A 77 -11.38 13.81 -22.50
C VAL A 77 -10.35 13.01 -23.34
N GLU A 78 -10.50 13.10 -24.67
CA GLU A 78 -9.35 13.26 -25.56
C GLU A 78 -8.67 14.60 -25.23
N GLY A 79 -7.59 14.55 -24.45
CA GLY A 79 -6.88 15.77 -24.04
C GLY A 79 -6.03 15.53 -22.80
N ALA A 80 -4.73 15.44 -23.01
CA ALA A 80 -3.68 15.28 -22.00
C ALA A 80 -3.97 15.96 -20.64
N VAL A 81 -4.01 15.17 -19.56
CA VAL A 81 -3.86 15.68 -18.19
C VAL A 81 -2.39 16.05 -17.99
N SER A 82 -2.06 17.28 -18.34
CA SER A 82 -0.77 17.90 -18.06
C SER A 82 -0.77 18.45 -16.63
N ASN A 83 0.26 18.10 -15.84
CA ASN A 83 0.53 18.71 -14.53
C ASN A 83 1.16 20.12 -14.63
N LYS A 84 1.21 20.73 -15.82
CA LYS A 84 1.69 22.11 -15.97
C LYS A 84 0.60 23.10 -15.52
N PRO A 85 0.90 24.04 -14.60
CA PRO A 85 -0.02 25.10 -14.19
C PRO A 85 -0.57 25.93 -15.36
N ASP A 86 0.17 25.97 -16.48
CA ASP A 86 -0.14 26.79 -17.64
C ASP A 86 -0.92 26.02 -18.73
N ALA A 87 -1.22 24.73 -18.52
CA ALA A 87 -1.96 23.92 -19.49
C ALA A 87 -3.47 24.01 -19.24
N HIS A 88 -4.04 25.07 -19.82
CA HIS A 88 -5.45 25.27 -20.14
C HIS A 88 -6.42 25.51 -18.97
N GLU A 89 -7.03 26.70 -19.02
CA GLU A 89 -8.25 27.11 -18.31
C GLU A 89 -9.45 26.14 -18.44
N SER A 90 -9.34 25.03 -19.19
CA SER A 90 -10.42 24.09 -19.50
C SER A 90 -10.42 22.79 -18.69
N SER A 91 -9.40 22.47 -17.88
CA SER A 91 -9.33 21.15 -17.22
C SER A 91 -9.95 21.12 -15.82
N LEU A 92 -10.53 19.98 -15.44
CA LEU A 92 -10.98 19.68 -14.07
C LEU A 92 -9.77 19.69 -13.11
N PRO A 93 -10.00 19.85 -11.78
CA PRO A 93 -8.94 19.71 -10.80
C PRO A 93 -8.13 18.43 -10.99
N THR A 94 -6.81 18.57 -10.90
CA THR A 94 -5.86 17.46 -11.05
C THR A 94 -6.18 16.32 -10.07
N LEU A 95 -5.94 15.09 -10.52
CA LEU A 95 -5.95 13.90 -9.66
C LEU A 95 -4.96 14.09 -8.50
N VAL A 96 -5.41 13.89 -7.26
CA VAL A 96 -4.57 14.04 -6.06
C VAL A 96 -4.43 12.71 -5.35
N SER A 97 -3.20 12.33 -4.99
CA SER A 97 -2.98 11.15 -4.16
C SER A 97 -3.45 11.37 -2.73
N THR A 98 -3.90 10.30 -2.07
CA THR A 98 -4.37 10.35 -0.66
C THR A 98 -3.29 10.95 0.27
N THR A 99 -2.03 10.61 0.05
CA THR A 99 -0.92 11.15 0.84
C THR A 99 -0.68 12.64 0.59
N ALA A 100 -0.83 13.13 -0.65
CA ALA A 100 -0.75 14.55 -0.98
C ALA A 100 -1.95 15.32 -0.38
N LEU A 101 -3.15 14.76 -0.47
CA LEU A 101 -4.35 15.33 0.12
C LEU A 101 -4.18 15.53 1.64
N ILE A 102 -3.76 14.49 2.36
CA ILE A 102 -3.52 14.57 3.82
C ILE A 102 -2.46 15.63 4.14
N LYS A 103 -1.36 15.70 3.38
CA LYS A 103 -0.28 16.68 3.61
C LYS A 103 -0.80 18.12 3.62
N ASN A 104 -1.79 18.46 2.79
CA ASN A 104 -2.37 19.81 2.73
C ASN A 104 -3.05 20.24 4.03
N HIS A 105 -3.47 19.29 4.86
CA HIS A 105 -4.16 19.54 6.13
C HIS A 105 -3.27 19.53 7.36
N PHE A 106 -1.95 19.38 7.19
CA PHE A 106 -0.98 19.51 8.27
C PHE A 106 0.07 20.54 7.88
N ALA A 107 0.81 21.07 8.86
CA ALA A 107 1.92 21.95 8.56
C ALA A 107 3.01 21.19 7.79
N GLU A 108 3.50 21.81 6.72
CA GLU A 108 4.59 21.28 5.92
C GLU A 108 5.88 21.26 6.74
N VAL A 109 6.63 20.17 6.59
CA VAL A 109 7.92 20.00 7.24
C VAL A 109 8.99 20.56 6.30
N ASN A 110 9.60 21.69 6.66
CA ASN A 110 10.74 22.23 5.92
C ASN A 110 12.01 21.41 6.25
N PHE A 111 12.19 20.29 5.53
CA PHE A 111 13.32 19.38 5.75
C PHE A 111 14.68 20.07 5.58
N LYS A 112 14.83 21.01 4.64
CA LYS A 112 16.07 21.76 4.45
C LYS A 112 16.44 22.57 5.71
N PHE A 113 15.49 23.34 6.23
CA PHE A 113 15.69 24.10 7.45
C PHE A 113 16.01 23.19 8.66
N ILE A 114 15.33 22.05 8.77
CA ILE A 114 15.61 21.07 9.83
C ILE A 114 17.01 20.47 9.65
N ALA A 115 17.43 20.17 8.42
CA ALA A 115 18.76 19.62 8.14
C ALA A 115 19.86 20.60 8.56
N VAL A 116 19.72 21.89 8.24
CA VAL A 116 20.63 22.95 8.70
C VAL A 116 20.70 22.98 10.23
N ARG A 117 19.56 22.91 10.91
CA ARG A 117 19.53 22.90 12.39
C ARG A 117 20.16 21.64 12.98
N VAL A 118 19.91 20.47 12.40
CA VAL A 118 20.49 19.20 12.84
C VAL A 118 22.00 19.22 12.67
N TYR A 119 22.49 19.62 11.49
CA TYR A 119 23.91 19.76 11.21
C TYR A 119 24.58 20.75 12.18
N ALA A 120 24.06 21.97 12.29
CA ALA A 120 24.62 22.99 13.18
C ALA A 120 24.59 22.57 14.66
N SER A 121 23.52 21.90 15.10
CA SER A 121 23.43 21.37 16.46
C SER A 121 24.42 20.24 16.70
N ASN A 122 24.63 19.34 15.73
CA ASN A 122 25.55 18.21 15.89
C ASN A 122 27.02 18.67 15.86
N ALA A 123 27.36 19.62 15.00
CA ALA A 123 28.71 20.17 14.89
C ALA A 123 29.19 20.85 16.18
N ARG A 124 28.28 21.49 16.92
CA ARG A 124 28.58 22.20 18.19
C ARG A 124 28.72 21.28 19.41
N LYS A 125 28.27 20.03 19.31
CA LYS A 125 28.35 19.06 20.41
C LYS A 125 29.74 18.46 20.52
N ARG A 126 30.12 18.08 21.75
CA ARG A 126 31.33 17.28 21.98
C ARG A 126 31.22 15.94 21.25
N PRO A 127 32.32 15.33 20.79
CA PRO A 127 32.28 14.08 20.03
C PRO A 127 31.41 12.99 20.66
N GLU A 128 31.49 12.81 21.98
CA GLU A 128 30.73 11.84 22.76
C GLU A 128 29.22 12.16 22.88
N GLU A 129 28.82 13.40 22.60
CA GLU A 129 27.43 13.86 22.64
C GLU A 129 26.78 13.90 21.25
N ARG A 130 27.60 13.77 20.19
CA ARG A 130 27.11 13.79 18.81
C ARG A 130 26.18 12.62 18.58
N ASP A 131 25.15 12.88 17.79
CA ASP A 131 24.27 11.83 17.31
C ASP A 131 25.04 10.95 16.31
N PRO A 132 25.29 9.67 16.60
CA PRO A 132 26.10 8.80 15.75
C PRO A 132 25.55 8.67 14.32
N ARG A 133 24.26 8.96 14.12
CA ARG A 133 23.63 9.00 12.79
C ARG A 133 24.29 9.94 11.81
N TYR A 134 24.72 11.09 12.32
CA TYR A 134 25.21 12.20 11.52
C TYR A 134 26.71 12.37 11.77
N GLU A 135 27.36 11.33 12.29
CA GLU A 135 28.80 11.23 12.35
C GLU A 135 29.35 11.23 10.93
N GLY A 136 30.36 12.06 10.68
CA GLY A 136 30.93 12.24 9.35
C GLY A 136 30.13 13.15 8.40
N CYS A 137 28.92 13.59 8.74
CA CYS A 137 28.22 14.60 7.93
C CYS A 137 28.98 15.93 7.97
N GLN A 138 29.34 16.45 6.80
CA GLN A 138 30.08 17.71 6.61
C GLN A 138 29.18 18.87 6.17
N SER A 139 27.91 18.57 5.84
CA SER A 139 26.94 19.53 5.31
C SER A 139 25.48 19.17 5.67
N PRO A 140 24.53 20.13 5.57
CA PRO A 140 23.10 19.84 5.59
C PRO A 140 22.67 18.84 4.49
N GLU A 141 23.35 18.84 3.36
CA GLU A 141 23.12 17.92 2.25
C GLU A 141 23.41 16.47 2.64
N ASP A 142 24.48 16.22 3.41
CA ASP A 142 24.79 14.88 3.94
C ASP A 142 23.69 14.39 4.90
N VAL A 143 23.16 15.28 5.74
CA VAL A 143 22.03 14.96 6.63
C VAL A 143 20.79 14.57 5.83
N MET A 144 20.49 15.30 4.74
CA MET A 144 19.40 14.93 3.84
C MET A 144 19.68 13.62 3.11
N ALA A 145 20.92 13.34 2.71
CA ALA A 145 21.29 12.08 2.09
C ALA A 145 21.02 10.89 3.04
N VAL A 146 21.35 11.02 4.34
CA VAL A 146 21.00 10.02 5.36
C VAL A 146 19.48 9.81 5.46
N TRP A 147 18.67 10.86 5.35
CA TRP A 147 17.21 10.74 5.38
C TRP A 147 16.64 10.12 4.12
N ASN A 148 17.16 10.50 2.95
CA ASN A 148 16.77 9.95 1.65
C ASN A 148 17.10 8.46 1.59
N GLU A 149 18.23 8.05 2.16
CA GLU A 149 18.59 6.64 2.28
C GLU A 149 17.58 5.87 3.15
N GLY A 150 17.16 6.46 4.28
CA GLY A 150 16.07 5.91 5.09
C GLY A 150 14.76 5.72 4.32
N ALA A 151 14.40 6.68 3.46
CA ALA A 151 13.22 6.60 2.60
C ALA A 151 13.38 5.52 1.52
N ARG A 152 14.54 5.44 0.86
CA ARG A 152 14.86 4.41 -0.15
C ARG A 152 14.74 3.01 0.44
N LEU A 153 15.29 2.78 1.64
CA LEU A 153 15.16 1.51 2.36
C LEU A 153 13.70 1.20 2.74
N GLY A 154 12.89 2.22 3.03
CA GLY A 154 11.45 2.05 3.23
C GLY A 154 10.76 1.55 1.97
N THR A 155 11.04 2.16 0.81
CA THR A 155 10.52 1.70 -0.49
C THR A 155 10.96 0.28 -0.81
N LEU A 156 12.23 -0.05 -0.58
CA LEU A 156 12.76 -1.40 -0.80
C LEU A 156 12.06 -2.44 0.09
N MET A 157 11.76 -2.09 1.35
CA MET A 157 11.01 -2.96 2.25
C MET A 157 9.61 -3.26 1.71
N HIS A 158 8.89 -2.24 1.20
CA HIS A 158 7.56 -2.43 0.62
C HIS A 158 7.61 -3.38 -0.58
N ALA A 159 8.48 -3.12 -1.56
CA ALA A 159 8.62 -3.96 -2.75
C ALA A 159 8.93 -5.42 -2.41
N ARG A 160 9.79 -5.66 -1.40
CA ARG A 160 10.10 -7.01 -0.96
C ARG A 160 8.94 -7.68 -0.20
N PHE A 161 8.19 -6.93 0.61
CA PHE A 161 7.02 -7.44 1.33
C PHE A 161 5.87 -7.76 0.36
N GLU A 162 5.68 -6.93 -0.67
CA GLU A 162 4.76 -7.19 -1.77
C GLU A 162 5.12 -8.50 -2.48
N ALA A 163 6.37 -8.63 -2.93
CA ALA A 163 6.85 -9.84 -3.61
C ALA A 163 6.62 -11.09 -2.75
N LEU A 164 6.98 -11.04 -1.46
CA LEU A 164 6.72 -12.15 -0.54
C LEU A 164 5.23 -12.42 -0.34
N GLY A 165 4.38 -11.40 -0.24
CA GLY A 165 2.93 -11.58 -0.12
C GLY A 165 2.33 -12.30 -1.33
N ASN A 166 2.77 -11.94 -2.54
CA ASN A 166 2.35 -12.60 -3.77
C ASN A 166 2.86 -14.05 -3.87
N LEU A 167 4.14 -14.27 -3.54
CA LEU A 167 4.74 -15.61 -3.53
C LEU A 167 4.09 -16.53 -2.49
N PHE A 168 3.71 -15.98 -1.33
CA PHE A 168 3.01 -16.71 -0.29
C PHE A 168 1.67 -17.26 -0.77
N GLU A 169 0.89 -16.44 -1.49
CA GLU A 169 -0.38 -16.88 -2.08
C GLU A 169 -0.18 -17.89 -3.21
N TYR A 170 0.84 -17.69 -4.03
CA TYR A 170 1.21 -18.64 -5.07
C TYR A 170 1.55 -20.03 -4.48
N ASP A 171 2.42 -20.07 -3.47
CA ASP A 171 2.80 -21.31 -2.81
C ASP A 171 1.60 -21.99 -2.15
N ARG A 172 0.67 -21.21 -1.61
CA ARG A 172 -0.56 -21.74 -1.00
C ARG A 172 -1.48 -22.39 -2.03
N GLU A 173 -1.57 -21.84 -3.24
CA GLU A 173 -2.42 -22.36 -4.32
C GLU A 173 -1.81 -23.59 -5.00
N PHE A 174 -0.49 -23.60 -5.22
CA PHE A 174 0.16 -24.59 -6.09
C PHE A 174 1.16 -25.52 -5.38
N GLY A 175 1.77 -25.10 -4.27
CA GLY A 175 2.92 -25.78 -3.67
C GLY A 175 2.64 -26.50 -2.33
N GLY A 176 1.51 -26.21 -1.70
CA GLY A 176 1.29 -26.53 -0.29
C GLY A 176 2.15 -25.65 0.63
N ILE A 177 1.59 -25.21 1.76
CA ILE A 177 2.33 -24.39 2.73
C ILE A 177 3.26 -25.32 3.52
N ALA A 178 4.54 -25.40 3.13
CA ALA A 178 5.57 -26.12 3.86
C ALA A 178 6.35 -25.18 4.81
N GLY A 179 5.69 -24.73 5.88
CA GLY A 179 6.34 -23.99 6.98
C GLY A 179 6.06 -22.48 7.04
N PRO A 180 6.84 -21.73 7.86
CA PRO A 180 6.54 -20.35 8.26
C PRO A 180 6.87 -19.27 7.22
N LEU A 181 7.20 -19.65 5.98
CA LEU A 181 7.54 -18.70 4.91
C LEU A 181 6.79 -18.95 3.59
N GLY A 182 5.88 -19.91 3.57
CA GLY A 182 5.34 -20.43 2.32
C GLY A 182 6.13 -21.64 1.85
N GLY A 183 5.78 -22.10 0.65
CA GLY A 183 6.34 -23.26 -0.01
C GLY A 183 7.71 -22.99 -0.62
N PHE A 184 8.06 -23.82 -1.59
CA PHE A 184 9.39 -23.84 -2.19
C PHE A 184 9.76 -22.54 -2.93
N VAL A 185 8.79 -21.81 -3.51
CA VAL A 185 9.07 -20.63 -4.33
C VAL A 185 9.46 -19.44 -3.46
N SER A 186 8.75 -19.20 -2.35
CA SER A 186 9.10 -18.14 -1.40
C SER A 186 10.52 -18.33 -0.84
N GLN A 187 10.90 -19.57 -0.52
CA GLN A 187 12.25 -19.87 -0.03
C GLN A 187 13.31 -19.62 -1.10
N ALA A 188 13.05 -19.99 -2.36
CA ALA A 188 14.01 -19.75 -3.44
C ALA A 188 14.23 -18.24 -3.69
N TYR A 189 13.17 -17.43 -3.64
CA TYR A 189 13.29 -15.97 -3.70
C TYR A 189 14.14 -15.42 -2.55
N ILE A 190 13.91 -15.91 -1.32
CA ILE A 190 14.69 -15.49 -0.14
C ILE A 190 16.17 -15.82 -0.32
N ASP A 191 16.48 -17.03 -0.77
CA ASP A 191 17.85 -17.47 -1.03
C ASP A 191 18.51 -16.59 -2.11
N GLU A 192 17.78 -16.26 -3.18
CA GLU A 192 18.28 -15.41 -4.26
C GLU A 192 18.52 -13.98 -3.79
N VAL A 193 17.56 -13.34 -3.14
CA VAL A 193 17.71 -11.98 -2.63
C VAL A 193 18.84 -11.92 -1.60
N SER A 194 18.98 -12.94 -0.76
CA SER A 194 20.06 -13.00 0.22
C SER A 194 21.45 -13.22 -0.42
N ALA A 195 21.53 -13.95 -1.53
CA ALA A 195 22.79 -14.25 -2.21
C ALA A 195 23.24 -13.16 -3.21
N SER A 196 22.29 -12.46 -3.84
CA SER A 196 22.54 -11.51 -4.94
C SER A 196 22.62 -10.05 -4.49
N SER A 197 22.05 -9.71 -3.33
CA SER A 197 21.95 -8.32 -2.92
C SER A 197 23.25 -7.82 -2.27
N GLN A 198 23.73 -6.67 -2.73
CA GLN A 198 24.68 -5.86 -1.96
C GLN A 198 24.05 -5.38 -0.63
N GLU A 199 22.71 -5.39 -0.55
CA GLU A 199 21.93 -4.94 0.59
C GLU A 199 21.06 -6.06 1.17
N PRO A 200 21.50 -6.73 2.26
CA PRO A 200 20.81 -7.88 2.81
C PRO A 200 19.38 -7.54 3.23
N PHE A 201 18.46 -8.48 3.05
CA PHE A 201 17.05 -8.31 3.40
C PHE A 201 16.80 -8.53 4.90
N ARG A 202 17.23 -7.56 5.69
CA ARG A 202 17.18 -7.65 7.15
C ARG A 202 15.75 -7.64 7.70
N GLU A 203 14.79 -7.09 6.96
CA GLU A 203 13.39 -7.01 7.36
C GLU A 203 12.60 -8.32 7.12
N LEU A 204 13.19 -9.33 6.49
CA LEU A 204 12.54 -10.62 6.21
C LEU A 204 11.97 -11.28 7.47
N VAL A 205 12.74 -11.27 8.57
CA VAL A 205 12.30 -11.85 9.85
C VAL A 205 11.04 -11.18 10.40
N TYR A 206 10.85 -9.88 10.10
CA TYR A 206 9.66 -9.16 10.54
C TYR A 206 8.45 -9.45 9.67
N PHE A 207 8.65 -9.72 8.38
CA PHE A 207 7.58 -10.22 7.53
C PHE A 207 7.06 -11.58 8.03
N GLN A 208 7.97 -12.51 8.37
CA GLN A 208 7.62 -13.81 8.97
C GLN A 208 6.80 -13.65 10.25
N GLN A 209 7.28 -12.84 11.18
CA GLN A 209 6.57 -12.58 12.44
C GLN A 209 5.20 -11.96 12.19
N PHE A 210 5.07 -11.08 11.19
CA PHE A 210 3.78 -10.53 10.77
C PHE A 210 2.84 -11.62 10.24
N CYS A 211 3.31 -12.50 9.34
CA CYS A 211 2.54 -13.61 8.80
C CYS A 211 2.05 -14.57 9.89
N GLU A 212 2.92 -14.90 10.85
CA GLU A 212 2.58 -15.73 12.00
C GLU A 212 1.52 -15.08 12.88
N ARG A 213 1.71 -13.82 13.28
CA ARG A 213 0.76 -13.08 14.13
C ARG A 213 -0.64 -12.97 13.53
N LEU A 214 -0.75 -12.93 12.20
CA LEU A 214 -2.04 -12.80 11.52
C LEU A 214 -2.66 -14.13 11.08
N GLY A 215 -2.02 -15.26 11.36
CA GLY A 215 -2.53 -16.57 10.93
C GLY A 215 -2.58 -16.68 9.41
N LEU A 216 -1.52 -16.25 8.72
CA LEU A 216 -1.40 -16.49 7.28
C LEU A 216 -0.98 -17.95 7.01
N HIS A 217 -0.18 -18.56 7.89
CA HIS A 217 0.30 -19.95 7.75
C HIS A 217 -0.79 -21.00 7.93
N ASP A 218 -1.75 -20.77 8.83
CA ASP A 218 -2.85 -21.71 9.08
C ASP A 218 -4.04 -21.49 8.15
N GLY A 219 -3.93 -20.52 7.22
CA GLY A 219 -4.98 -20.17 6.26
C GLY A 219 -6.17 -19.40 6.89
N SER A 220 -6.07 -18.96 8.14
CA SER A 220 -7.11 -18.12 8.78
C SER A 220 -7.33 -16.82 8.02
N ARG A 221 -6.25 -16.28 7.46
CA ARG A 221 -6.25 -15.13 6.55
C ARG A 221 -5.41 -15.46 5.32
N ARG A 222 -5.68 -14.73 4.24
CA ARG A 222 -4.92 -14.75 3.00
C ARG A 222 -4.78 -13.34 2.45
N PHE A 223 -3.74 -13.07 1.68
CA PHE A 223 -3.72 -11.88 0.84
C PHE A 223 -4.82 -12.00 -0.21
N PHE A 224 -5.66 -10.97 -0.27
CA PHE A 224 -6.58 -10.75 -1.36
C PHE A 224 -5.86 -10.02 -2.50
N ARG A 225 -5.13 -8.95 -2.18
CA ARG A 225 -4.27 -8.16 -3.09
C ARG A 225 -3.13 -7.49 -2.31
N THR A 226 -2.03 -7.21 -2.99
CA THR A 226 -0.95 -6.30 -2.55
C THR A 226 -0.89 -5.10 -3.49
N GLU A 227 -0.35 -3.97 -3.04
CA GLU A 227 -0.24 -2.71 -3.81
C GLU A 227 -1.53 -2.36 -4.58
N TYR A 228 -2.67 -2.50 -3.90
CA TYR A 228 -3.99 -2.40 -4.51
C TYR A 228 -4.36 -0.94 -4.80
N SER A 229 -4.24 -0.56 -6.07
CA SER A 229 -4.54 0.77 -6.58
C SER A 229 -6.05 1.04 -6.63
N MET A 230 -6.44 2.24 -6.20
CA MET A 230 -7.84 2.68 -6.10
C MET A 230 -8.00 4.11 -6.60
N PHE A 231 -9.20 4.40 -7.11
CA PHE A 231 -9.56 5.72 -7.62
C PHE A 231 -10.98 6.09 -7.19
N HIS A 232 -11.15 7.32 -6.69
CA HIS A 232 -12.44 7.90 -6.34
C HIS A 232 -12.85 8.91 -7.41
N PRO A 233 -13.77 8.54 -8.32
CA PRO A 233 -14.07 9.34 -9.51
C PRO A 233 -14.70 10.68 -9.21
N GLU A 234 -15.52 10.79 -8.16
CA GLU A 234 -16.19 12.05 -7.85
C GLU A 234 -15.24 13.07 -7.21
N LEU A 235 -14.31 12.62 -6.36
CA LEU A 235 -13.39 13.51 -5.62
C LEU A 235 -12.04 13.70 -6.32
N HIS A 236 -11.81 13.04 -7.45
CA HIS A 236 -10.54 13.03 -8.18
C HIS A 236 -9.37 12.69 -7.24
N LEU A 237 -9.52 11.58 -6.51
CA LEU A 237 -8.53 11.09 -5.56
C LEU A 237 -8.04 9.71 -5.94
N CYS A 238 -6.75 9.44 -5.75
CA CYS A 238 -6.19 8.10 -5.90
C CYS A 238 -5.45 7.65 -4.63
N GLY A 239 -5.26 6.34 -4.51
CA GLY A 239 -4.59 5.71 -3.38
C GLY A 239 -4.13 4.31 -3.72
N MET A 240 -3.27 3.75 -2.88
CA MET A 240 -2.75 2.39 -3.02
C MET A 240 -2.63 1.78 -1.63
N ILE A 241 -3.30 0.65 -1.42
CA ILE A 241 -3.20 -0.13 -0.18
C ILE A 241 -2.00 -1.08 -0.31
N ASP A 242 -1.06 -1.03 0.64
CA ASP A 242 0.13 -1.89 0.60
C ASP A 242 -0.24 -3.38 0.64
N GLY A 243 -1.17 -3.78 1.53
CA GLY A 243 -1.69 -5.14 1.61
C GLY A 243 -3.15 -5.19 2.01
N LEU A 244 -3.93 -6.06 1.39
CA LEU A 244 -5.34 -6.28 1.71
C LEU A 244 -5.54 -7.76 1.99
N LEU A 245 -5.85 -8.09 3.24
CA LEU A 245 -6.13 -9.46 3.65
C LEU A 245 -7.64 -9.73 3.64
N VAL A 246 -8.00 -11.00 3.47
CA VAL A 246 -9.36 -11.49 3.65
C VAL A 246 -9.36 -12.73 4.54
N ASP A 247 -10.31 -12.78 5.48
CA ASP A 247 -10.53 -13.96 6.32
C ASP A 247 -11.53 -14.94 5.68
N LYS A 248 -11.69 -16.11 6.30
CA LYS A 248 -12.65 -17.14 5.86
C LYS A 248 -14.11 -16.69 5.79
N ASN A 249 -14.47 -15.60 6.47
CA ASN A 249 -15.81 -15.03 6.49
C ASN A 249 -15.99 -13.92 5.43
N GLY A 250 -14.99 -13.69 4.57
CA GLY A 250 -15.03 -12.62 3.57
C GLY A 250 -14.88 -11.23 4.17
N ARG A 251 -14.33 -11.10 5.38
CA ARG A 251 -14.06 -9.80 6.02
C ARG A 251 -12.65 -9.35 5.70
N TYR A 252 -12.48 -8.05 5.46
CA TYR A 252 -11.22 -7.50 4.95
C TYR A 252 -10.42 -6.79 6.02
N THR A 253 -9.10 -6.88 5.92
CA THR A 253 -8.15 -6.14 6.75
C THR A 253 -7.20 -5.36 5.87
N ILE A 254 -7.14 -4.03 6.04
CA ILE A 254 -6.14 -3.18 5.36
C ILE A 254 -4.83 -3.24 6.14
N ILE A 255 -3.73 -3.47 5.44
CA ILE A 255 -2.36 -3.45 5.94
C ILE A 255 -1.62 -2.28 5.31
N ASP A 256 -0.89 -1.53 6.12
CA ASP A 256 0.00 -0.46 5.70
C ASP A 256 1.36 -0.67 6.36
N TYR A 257 2.38 -0.97 5.55
CA TYR A 257 3.74 -1.24 6.00
C TYR A 257 4.45 0.08 6.25
N LYS A 258 5.25 0.15 7.32
CA LYS A 258 6.01 1.37 7.64
C LYS A 258 7.38 1.04 8.23
N ARG A 259 8.43 1.49 7.53
CA ARG A 259 9.78 1.53 8.08
C ARG A 259 9.98 2.86 8.79
N THR A 260 10.08 2.86 10.10
CA THR A 260 10.17 4.09 10.89
C THR A 260 11.39 4.07 11.79
N ARG A 261 12.04 5.23 11.96
CA ARG A 261 13.18 5.33 12.85
C ARG A 261 12.71 5.60 14.29
N GLY A 262 13.01 4.69 15.21
CA GLY A 262 12.57 4.78 16.61
C GLY A 262 11.08 4.46 16.78
N GLY A 263 10.51 3.68 15.88
CA GLY A 263 9.11 3.25 15.92
C GLY A 263 8.10 4.33 15.54
N LEU A 264 6.82 4.00 15.74
CA LEU A 264 5.70 4.87 15.40
C LEU A 264 5.56 6.01 16.43
N LYS A 265 5.29 7.24 15.95
CA LYS A 265 5.09 8.39 16.83
C LYS A 265 3.61 8.57 17.14
N TYR A 266 3.28 8.52 18.42
CA TYR A 266 1.92 8.67 18.94
C TYR A 266 1.64 10.05 19.52
N PRO A 267 0.36 10.48 19.55
CA PRO A 267 -0.09 11.46 20.52
C PRO A 267 0.36 11.05 21.93
N PRO A 268 0.83 11.97 22.77
CA PRO A 268 1.15 11.64 24.16
C PRO A 268 -0.12 11.16 24.88
N ALA A 269 -0.02 10.06 25.62
CA ALA A 269 -1.15 9.48 26.34
C ALA A 269 -1.76 10.45 27.37
N ASN A 270 -0.91 11.22 28.06
CA ASN A 270 -1.29 12.25 29.03
C ASN A 270 -0.84 13.63 28.52
N PRO A 271 -1.60 14.26 27.62
CA PRO A 271 -1.22 15.53 27.04
C PRO A 271 -1.30 16.65 28.10
N ARG A 272 -0.21 17.41 28.27
CA ARG A 272 -0.21 18.61 29.15
C ARG A 272 -1.08 19.76 28.63
N ARG A 273 -1.45 19.72 27.35
CA ARG A 273 -2.22 20.74 26.62
C ARG A 273 -3.15 20.05 25.64
N ALA A 274 -4.37 20.56 25.52
CA ALA A 274 -5.30 20.11 24.49
C ALA A 274 -4.70 20.36 23.09
N THR A 275 -5.09 19.56 22.08
CA THR A 275 -4.51 19.72 20.73
C THR A 275 -4.73 21.12 20.16
N ARG A 276 -5.89 21.73 20.43
CA ARG A 276 -6.23 23.11 20.00
C ARG A 276 -5.31 24.19 20.58
N GLU A 277 -4.67 23.90 21.72
CA GLU A 277 -3.74 24.82 22.41
C GLU A 277 -2.29 24.68 21.93
N LEU A 278 -2.02 23.72 21.03
CA LEU A 278 -0.70 23.55 20.42
C LEU A 278 -0.49 24.58 19.31
N GLY A 279 0.77 24.90 19.04
CA GLY A 279 1.13 25.71 17.88
C GLY A 279 0.65 25.06 16.58
N GLU A 280 0.35 25.87 15.56
CA GLU A 280 -0.22 25.42 14.28
C GLU A 280 0.62 24.33 13.61
N SER A 281 1.94 24.36 13.78
CA SER A 281 2.83 23.33 13.25
C SER A 281 2.63 21.94 13.85
N SER A 282 1.96 21.83 15.00
CA SER A 282 1.78 20.61 15.78
C SER A 282 0.37 20.00 15.69
N ARG A 283 -0.54 20.60 14.92
CA ARG A 283 -1.91 20.14 14.73
C ARG A 283 -2.34 20.19 13.26
N GLY A 284 -3.49 19.60 12.94
CA GLY A 284 -4.11 19.76 11.63
C GLY A 284 -4.71 21.16 11.44
N LYS A 285 -5.15 21.46 10.22
CA LYS A 285 -5.69 22.78 9.82
C LYS A 285 -6.84 22.65 8.81
N GLY A 286 -7.56 23.75 8.61
CA GLY A 286 -8.58 23.91 7.57
C GLY A 286 -10.00 23.47 7.98
N HIS A 287 -10.15 22.59 8.97
CA HIS A 287 -11.45 22.17 9.51
C HIS A 287 -11.37 21.89 11.02
N PRO A 288 -12.43 22.13 11.82
CA PRO A 288 -12.45 21.81 13.26
C PRO A 288 -12.02 20.37 13.57
N GLU A 289 -12.59 19.38 12.89
CA GLU A 289 -12.24 17.95 13.05
C GLU A 289 -10.76 17.65 12.77
N LEU A 290 -10.11 18.43 11.89
CA LEU A 290 -8.69 18.28 11.58
C LEU A 290 -7.81 19.04 12.58
N CYS A 291 -8.28 20.18 13.08
CA CYS A 291 -7.61 21.00 14.09
C CYS A 291 -7.42 20.27 15.43
N ASP A 292 -8.24 19.25 15.71
CA ASP A 292 -8.15 18.40 16.91
C ASP A 292 -7.15 17.26 16.78
N LEU A 293 -6.64 17.03 15.57
CA LEU A 293 -5.65 16.00 15.30
C LEU A 293 -4.23 16.53 15.46
N ARG A 294 -3.38 15.75 16.14
CA ARG A 294 -1.95 16.08 16.27
C ARG A 294 -1.20 15.79 14.97
N ASN A 295 -0.22 16.63 14.65
CA ASN A 295 0.68 16.46 13.51
C ASN A 295 1.75 15.39 13.80
N VAL A 296 1.35 14.12 13.90
CA VAL A 296 2.22 12.97 14.17
C VAL A 296 1.94 11.82 13.19
N SER A 297 2.91 10.90 13.02
CA SER A 297 2.83 9.88 11.97
C SER A 297 1.68 8.90 12.16
N SER A 298 1.42 8.40 13.37
CA SER A 298 0.28 7.51 13.66
C SER A 298 -1.08 8.08 13.26
N VAL A 299 -1.28 9.39 13.42
CA VAL A 299 -2.50 10.09 13.03
C VAL A 299 -2.62 10.16 11.50
N LYS A 300 -1.53 10.53 10.82
CA LYS A 300 -1.51 10.64 9.35
C LYS A 300 -1.72 9.29 8.67
N TYR A 301 -1.06 8.23 9.15
CA TYR A 301 -1.25 6.89 8.61
C TYR A 301 -2.66 6.38 8.91
N GLY A 302 -3.19 6.64 10.11
CA GLY A 302 -4.57 6.29 10.43
C GLY A 302 -5.61 6.98 9.54
N LEU A 303 -5.41 8.26 9.22
CA LEU A 303 -6.24 8.97 8.24
C LEU A 303 -6.13 8.36 6.84
N GLN A 304 -4.91 8.05 6.39
CA GLN A 304 -4.67 7.41 5.09
C GLN A 304 -5.42 6.08 4.97
N MET A 305 -5.30 5.20 5.96
CA MET A 305 -6.00 3.92 5.97
C MET A 305 -7.53 4.10 6.02
N SER A 306 -8.02 5.12 6.74
CA SER A 306 -9.47 5.40 6.81
C SER A 306 -10.02 5.90 5.47
N ILE A 307 -9.25 6.69 4.70
CA ILE A 307 -9.58 7.06 3.33
C ILE A 307 -9.58 5.83 2.41
N TYR A 308 -8.55 4.98 2.53
CA TYR A 308 -8.46 3.74 1.76
C TYR A 308 -9.64 2.79 2.03
N ARG A 309 -10.08 2.68 3.28
CA ARG A 309 -11.31 1.97 3.64
C ARG A 309 -12.52 2.51 2.89
N ARG A 310 -12.73 3.84 2.90
CA ARG A 310 -13.86 4.47 2.18
C ARG A 310 -13.78 4.19 0.68
N PHE A 311 -12.59 4.23 0.08
CA PHE A 311 -12.40 3.90 -1.34
C PHE A 311 -12.78 2.44 -1.61
N PHE A 312 -12.21 1.52 -0.85
CA PHE A 312 -12.44 0.10 -1.04
C PHE A 312 -13.93 -0.28 -0.89
N GLU A 313 -14.60 0.17 0.17
CA GLU A 313 -16.01 -0.17 0.39
C GLU A 313 -16.95 0.48 -0.62
N ARG A 314 -16.57 1.65 -1.18
CA ARG A 314 -17.31 2.29 -2.28
C ARG A 314 -17.14 1.51 -3.59
N MET A 315 -15.91 1.11 -3.90
CA MET A 315 -15.58 0.37 -5.13
C MET A 315 -16.13 -1.06 -5.11
N HIS A 316 -16.30 -1.64 -3.92
CA HIS A 316 -16.76 -3.02 -3.76
C HIS A 316 -17.98 -3.10 -2.83
N PRO A 317 -19.19 -2.77 -3.33
CA PRO A 317 -20.41 -2.90 -2.55
C PRO A 317 -20.56 -4.31 -1.96
N GLY A 318 -20.90 -4.39 -0.67
CA GLY A 318 -21.02 -5.65 0.07
C GLY A 318 -19.73 -6.17 0.71
N LYS A 319 -18.55 -5.65 0.32
CA LYS A 319 -17.29 -5.95 1.02
C LYS A 319 -17.07 -4.96 2.16
N LYS A 320 -16.63 -5.46 3.31
CA LYS A 320 -16.42 -4.65 4.53
C LYS A 320 -15.02 -4.83 5.10
N VAL A 321 -14.39 -3.70 5.40
CA VAL A 321 -13.11 -3.64 6.12
C VAL A 321 -13.41 -3.62 7.61
N VAL A 322 -13.04 -4.68 8.30
CA VAL A 322 -13.29 -4.84 9.73
C VAL A 322 -12.09 -4.45 10.58
N ASP A 323 -10.89 -4.49 9.99
CA ASP A 323 -9.65 -4.17 10.68
C ASP A 323 -8.73 -3.33 9.77
N MET A 324 -7.91 -2.49 10.40
CA MET A 324 -6.83 -1.75 9.74
C MET A 324 -5.59 -1.86 10.62
N LEU A 325 -4.49 -2.36 10.08
CA LEU A 325 -3.25 -2.62 10.80
C LEU A 325 -2.07 -1.86 10.19
N LEU A 326 -1.34 -1.11 11.02
CA LEU A 326 -0.01 -0.62 10.67
C LEU A 326 1.03 -1.66 11.08
N VAL A 327 1.86 -2.07 10.14
CA VAL A 327 2.96 -3.03 10.38
C VAL A 327 4.26 -2.23 10.35
N VAL A 328 4.75 -1.91 11.54
CA VAL A 328 5.83 -0.95 11.73
C VAL A 328 7.11 -1.66 12.11
N VAL A 329 8.16 -1.44 11.32
CA VAL A 329 9.52 -1.92 11.62
C VAL A 329 10.37 -0.73 12.10
N ASP A 330 10.89 -0.83 13.31
CA ASP A 330 11.85 0.15 13.86
C ASP A 330 13.23 -0.06 13.24
N SER A 331 13.61 0.86 12.35
CA SER A 331 14.89 0.82 11.64
C SER A 331 16.12 0.99 12.54
N THR A 332 15.96 1.42 13.79
CA THR A 332 17.06 1.49 14.77
C THR A 332 17.28 0.19 15.52
N ARG A 333 16.36 -0.76 15.40
CA ARG A 333 16.34 -2.01 16.15
C ARG A 333 16.38 -3.24 15.26
N ILE A 334 16.75 -3.08 13.99
CA ILE A 334 16.89 -4.19 13.04
C ILE A 334 17.81 -5.27 13.61
N GLY A 335 17.33 -6.52 13.62
CA GLY A 335 17.94 -7.68 14.28
C GLY A 335 17.34 -8.00 15.66
N ALA A 336 16.64 -7.06 16.31
CA ALA A 336 15.93 -7.32 17.56
C ALA A 336 14.54 -7.91 17.30
N ASN A 337 14.09 -8.83 18.15
CA ASN A 337 12.77 -9.49 18.02
C ASN A 337 11.59 -8.54 18.23
N ASP A 338 11.80 -7.41 18.90
CA ASP A 338 10.79 -6.42 19.23
C ASP A 338 10.90 -5.14 18.38
N ALA A 339 11.60 -5.22 17.25
CA ALA A 339 11.58 -4.13 16.25
C ALA A 339 10.27 -4.08 15.46
N LEU A 340 9.49 -5.18 15.44
CA LEU A 340 8.18 -5.25 14.80
C LEU A 340 7.06 -4.89 15.77
N GLU A 341 6.36 -3.80 15.45
CA GLU A 341 5.13 -3.36 16.09
C GLU A 341 3.96 -3.54 15.10
N VAL A 342 2.89 -4.21 15.52
CA VAL A 342 1.64 -4.31 14.74
C VAL A 342 0.57 -3.54 15.47
N VAL A 343 0.12 -2.44 14.89
CA VAL A 343 -0.75 -1.45 15.54
C VAL A 343 -2.13 -1.49 14.91
N SER A 344 -3.15 -1.76 15.71
CA SER A 344 -4.54 -1.65 15.26
C SER A 344 -4.97 -0.18 15.16
N VAL A 345 -5.53 0.19 14.02
CA VAL A 345 -6.21 1.46 13.80
C VAL A 345 -7.72 1.19 13.79
N PRO A 346 -8.48 1.69 14.77
CA PRO A 346 -9.93 1.44 14.79
C PRO A 346 -10.59 2.00 13.52
N PRO A 347 -11.41 1.22 12.80
CA PRO A 347 -11.97 1.59 11.49
C PRO A 347 -12.70 2.93 11.47
N THR A 348 -13.37 3.29 12.56
CA THR A 348 -14.20 4.50 12.66
C THR A 348 -13.49 5.68 13.33
N LYS A 349 -12.25 5.50 13.79
CA LYS A 349 -11.54 6.50 14.61
C LYS A 349 -11.43 7.87 13.95
N TYR A 350 -11.28 7.89 12.62
CA TYR A 350 -11.03 9.11 11.86
C TYR A 350 -12.17 9.49 10.91
N ASP A 351 -13.37 8.92 11.07
CA ASP A 351 -14.46 9.12 10.11
C ASP A 351 -14.86 10.58 9.95
N ALA A 352 -15.06 11.29 11.06
CA ALA A 352 -15.37 12.72 11.01
C ALA A 352 -14.29 13.56 10.31
N ALA A 353 -13.01 13.20 10.49
CA ALA A 353 -11.90 13.87 9.82
C ALA A 353 -11.81 13.52 8.34
N VAL A 354 -12.11 12.28 7.94
CA VAL A 354 -12.19 11.86 6.54
C VAL A 354 -13.35 12.55 5.84
N ASP A 355 -14.52 12.63 6.48
CA ASP A 355 -15.70 13.30 5.94
C ASP A 355 -15.42 14.80 5.76
N ALA A 356 -14.70 15.42 6.70
CA ALA A 356 -14.21 16.80 6.57
C ALA A 356 -13.23 16.97 5.39
N ILE A 357 -12.28 16.06 5.19
CA ILE A 357 -11.34 16.10 4.06
C ILE A 357 -12.09 15.95 2.73
N PHE A 358 -13.06 15.03 2.65
CA PHE A 358 -13.87 14.82 1.45
C PHE A 358 -14.76 16.03 1.15
N SER A 359 -15.38 16.63 2.17
CA SER A 359 -16.17 17.85 2.04
C SER A 359 -15.32 19.02 1.53
N LEU A 360 -14.14 19.24 2.11
CA LEU A 360 -13.20 20.28 1.64
C LEU A 360 -12.75 20.02 0.19
N ARG A 361 -12.44 18.77 -0.17
CA ARG A 361 -12.08 18.42 -1.55
C ARG A 361 -13.25 18.65 -2.51
N ALA A 362 -14.46 18.29 -2.11
CA ALA A 362 -15.67 18.50 -2.92
C ALA A 362 -15.93 19.99 -3.16
N GLN A 363 -15.72 20.85 -2.15
CA GLN A 363 -15.81 22.30 -2.31
C GLN A 363 -14.82 22.84 -3.34
N VAL A 364 -13.56 22.38 -3.28
CA VAL A 364 -12.54 22.74 -4.29
C VAL A 364 -12.99 22.31 -5.69
N MET A 365 -13.59 21.13 -5.84
CA MET A 365 -14.08 20.68 -7.14
C MET A 365 -15.29 21.45 -7.64
N LEU A 366 -16.21 21.83 -6.75
CA LEU A 366 -17.39 22.63 -7.09
C LEU A 366 -17.05 24.07 -7.49
N GLN A 367 -15.84 24.58 -7.19
CA GLN A 367 -15.37 25.85 -7.75
C GLN A 367 -15.17 25.77 -9.28
N HIS A 368 -15.14 24.56 -9.84
CA HIS A 368 -15.08 24.28 -11.28
C HIS A 368 -16.39 23.63 -11.78
N ALA A 369 -17.53 24.04 -11.20
CA ALA A 369 -18.85 23.48 -11.48
C ALA A 369 -19.25 23.55 -12.97
N ASP A 370 -18.76 24.55 -13.70
CA ASP A 370 -18.95 24.74 -15.14
C ASP A 370 -18.38 23.58 -15.99
N LYS A 371 -17.37 22.87 -15.46
CA LYS A 371 -16.69 21.75 -16.12
C LYS A 371 -17.25 20.38 -15.72
N LEU A 372 -18.20 20.34 -14.79
CA LEU A 372 -18.75 19.10 -14.25
C LEU A 372 -20.07 18.74 -14.96
N THR A 373 -20.39 17.45 -15.03
CA THR A 373 -21.75 17.02 -15.37
C THR A 373 -22.70 17.29 -14.19
N GLU A 374 -24.00 17.38 -14.45
CA GLU A 374 -24.98 17.57 -13.36
C GLU A 374 -24.90 16.46 -12.31
N ALA A 375 -24.84 15.20 -12.75
CA ALA A 375 -24.70 14.05 -11.86
C ALA A 375 -23.43 14.13 -10.98
N HIS A 376 -22.31 14.60 -11.53
CA HIS A 376 -21.08 14.80 -10.75
C HIS A 376 -21.26 15.93 -9.73
N ARG A 377 -21.86 17.06 -10.12
CA ARG A 377 -22.17 18.16 -9.19
C ARG A 377 -23.07 17.69 -8.04
N GLU A 378 -24.13 16.95 -8.34
CA GLU A 378 -25.04 16.40 -7.34
C GLU A 378 -24.30 15.47 -6.38
N ALA A 379 -23.44 14.58 -6.89
CA ALA A 379 -22.62 13.71 -6.06
C ALA A 379 -21.64 14.49 -5.15
N LEU A 380 -21.01 15.55 -5.65
CA LEU A 380 -20.15 16.42 -4.84
C LEU A 380 -20.91 17.18 -3.75
N GLN A 381 -22.12 17.66 -4.07
CA GLN A 381 -22.96 18.35 -3.10
C GLN A 381 -23.35 17.44 -1.92
N GLN A 382 -23.45 16.12 -2.12
CA GLN A 382 -23.69 15.17 -1.02
C GLN A 382 -22.54 15.16 0.00
N TYR A 383 -21.28 15.30 -0.44
CA TYR A 383 -20.15 15.43 0.48
C TYR A 383 -20.15 16.75 1.25
N VAL A 384 -20.58 17.84 0.61
CA VAL A 384 -20.62 19.18 1.25
C VAL A 384 -21.72 19.27 2.31
N LYS A 385 -22.90 18.69 2.03
CA LYS A 385 -24.04 18.70 2.95
C LYS A 385 -23.81 17.82 4.20
N GLY A 386 -22.76 17.00 4.18
CA GLY A 386 -22.55 15.93 5.15
C GLY A 386 -23.41 14.72 4.78
N SER A 387 -22.82 13.53 4.85
CA SER A 387 -23.61 12.29 4.80
C SER A 387 -24.40 12.19 6.10
N ASN A 388 -25.67 12.62 6.06
CA ASN A 388 -26.61 12.41 7.16
C ASN A 388 -26.75 10.92 7.51
#